data_AF-A0A955YFA1-F1
#
_entry.id   AF-A0A955YFA1-F1
#
_cell.length_a   1.000
_cell.length_b   1.000
_cell.length_c   1.000
_cell.angle_alpha   90.00
_cell.angle_beta   90.00
_cell.angle_gamma   90.00
#
_symmetry.space_group_name_H-M   'P 1'
#
loop_
_entity.id
_entity.type
_entity.pdbx_description
1 polymer ?
#
loop_
_entity_poly.entity_id
_entity_poly.type
_entity_poly.pdbx_seq_one_letter_code
_entity_poly.pdbx_strand_id
1 'polypeptide(L)' 'MTIDQFTIKPLDMSTWNAFARLVEANNGIFGGCWCVGMHPEERTHLDAPEPHREQKLDRVGKHRWVVVRDVAPA' A
#
# COMPACT_ATOMS: atom_id res chain seq x y z
N MET A 1 7.19 -5.88 24.74
CA MET A 1 8.09 -6.20 23.61
C MET A 1 7.99 -5.06 22.63
N THR A 2 8.88 -4.08 22.78
CA THR A 2 8.89 -2.88 21.95
C THR A 2 9.78 -3.18 20.74
N ILE A 3 9.23 -3.08 19.53
CA ILE A 3 10.06 -2.97 18.33
C ILE A 3 10.28 -1.46 18.17
N ASP A 4 11.23 -0.89 18.94
CA ASP A 4 11.42 0.56 19.20
C ASP A 4 11.66 1.46 17.96
N GLN A 5 11.59 0.94 16.72
CA GLN A 5 11.92 1.66 15.49
C GLN A 5 10.81 1.72 14.43
N PHE A 6 9.62 1.17 14.69
CA PHE A 6 8.52 1.17 13.70
C PHE A 6 7.25 1.80 14.26
N THR A 7 6.65 2.70 13.50
CA THR A 7 5.39 3.37 13.85
C THR A 7 4.29 2.93 12.88
N ILE A 8 3.19 2.40 13.42
CA ILE A 8 2.00 2.10 12.62
C ILE A 8 1.20 3.40 12.43
N LYS A 9 0.85 3.74 11.19
CA LYS A 9 0.05 4.92 10.86
C LYS A 9 -1.18 4.54 10.00
N PRO A 10 -2.14 5.44 9.82
CA PRO A 10 -3.15 5.25 8.79
C PRO A 10 -2.54 5.40 7.38
N LEU A 11 -2.96 4.55 6.43
CA LEU A 11 -2.83 4.74 4.98
C LEU A 11 -3.82 5.80 4.59
N ASP A 12 -3.35 7.01 4.44
CA ASP A 12 -4.10 8.08 3.81
C ASP A 12 -3.15 8.78 2.86
N MET A 13 -3.59 9.87 2.26
CA MET A 13 -2.77 10.62 1.30
C MET A 13 -1.43 11.08 1.89
N SER A 14 -1.33 11.27 3.22
CA SER A 14 -0.08 11.67 3.86
C SER A 14 0.96 10.53 3.93
N THR A 15 0.53 9.27 3.87
CA THR A 15 1.41 8.09 3.96
C THR A 15 1.52 7.32 2.64
N TRP A 16 0.81 7.76 1.59
CA TRP A 16 0.81 7.13 0.26
C TRP A 16 2.23 6.88 -0.30
N ASN A 17 3.09 7.90 -0.30
CA ASN A 17 4.42 7.77 -0.91
C ASN A 17 5.27 6.70 -0.23
N ALA A 18 5.12 6.53 1.09
CA ALA A 18 5.86 5.52 1.83
C ALA A 18 5.29 4.11 1.59
N PHE A 19 3.97 3.99 1.45
CA PHE A 19 3.32 2.76 1.01
C PHE A 19 3.75 2.33 -0.39
N ALA A 20 3.68 3.24 -1.36
CA ALA A 20 4.02 2.97 -2.75
C ALA A 20 5.47 2.47 -2.88
N ARG A 21 6.41 3.13 -2.21
CA ARG A 21 7.82 2.70 -2.14
C ARG A 21 7.97 1.30 -1.55
N LEU A 22 7.22 0.97 -0.50
CA LEU A 22 7.26 -0.37 0.09
C LEU A 22 6.77 -1.42 -0.91
N VAL A 23 5.64 -1.19 -1.57
CA VAL A 23 5.06 -2.12 -2.55
C VAL A 23 6.01 -2.30 -3.75
N GLU A 24 6.55 -1.21 -4.28
CA GLU A 24 7.48 -1.22 -5.42
C GLU A 24 8.79 -1.96 -5.08
N ALA A 25 9.36 -1.73 -3.90
CA ALA A 25 10.58 -2.41 -3.44
C ALA A 25 10.41 -3.93 -3.25
N ASN A 26 9.16 -4.39 -3.12
CA ASN A 26 8.83 -5.81 -2.97
C ASN A 26 8.29 -6.43 -4.27
N ASN A 27 8.35 -5.72 -5.41
CA ASN A 27 7.75 -6.14 -6.67
C ASN A 27 6.23 -6.44 -6.53
N GLY A 28 5.53 -5.63 -5.73
CA GLY A 28 4.13 -5.83 -5.38
C GLY A 28 3.93 -6.75 -4.17
N ILE A 29 2.67 -6.86 -3.74
CA ILE A 29 2.25 -7.80 -2.70
C ILE A 29 1.73 -9.06 -3.39
N PHE A 30 2.15 -10.24 -2.94
CA PHE A 30 1.77 -11.54 -3.53
C PHE A 30 1.87 -11.56 -5.07
N GLY A 31 3.06 -11.26 -5.62
CA GLY A 31 3.31 -11.39 -7.06
C GLY A 31 2.84 -10.21 -7.90
N GLY A 32 3.10 -8.97 -7.47
CA GLY A 32 2.81 -7.77 -8.28
C GLY A 32 1.55 -7.00 -7.88
N CYS A 33 0.74 -7.49 -6.94
CA CYS A 33 -0.55 -6.88 -6.63
C CYS A 33 -0.42 -5.66 -5.71
N TRP A 34 -1.38 -4.75 -5.80
CA TRP A 34 -1.54 -3.61 -4.88
C TRP A 34 -2.62 -3.86 -3.83
N CYS A 35 -3.01 -5.13 -3.64
CA CYS A 35 -4.01 -5.63 -2.69
C CYS A 35 -5.36 -4.91 -2.80
N VAL A 36 -5.99 -5.08 -3.95
CA VAL A 36 -7.31 -4.54 -4.28
C VAL A 36 -8.39 -5.62 -4.37
N GLY A 37 -8.02 -6.90 -4.52
CA GLY A 37 -8.95 -8.00 -4.76
C GLY A 37 -9.89 -8.38 -3.59
N MET A 38 -9.77 -7.73 -2.43
CA MET A 38 -10.71 -7.89 -1.30
C MET A 38 -11.84 -6.84 -1.34
N HIS A 39 -11.93 -6.09 -2.44
CA HIS A 39 -12.96 -5.10 -2.70
C HIS A 39 -13.80 -5.58 -3.88
N PRO A 40 -15.06 -6.02 -3.66
CA PRO A 40 -15.89 -6.63 -4.69
C PRO A 40 -16.22 -5.69 -5.86
N GLU A 41 -16.08 -4.38 -5.66
CA GLU A 41 -16.22 -3.34 -6.68
C GLU A 41 -14.99 -3.20 -7.59
N GLU A 42 -13.86 -3.81 -7.25
CA GLU A 42 -12.59 -3.67 -7.98
C GLU A 42 -12.37 -4.85 -8.94
N ARG A 43 -11.72 -4.57 -10.07
CA ARG A 43 -11.34 -5.59 -11.05
C ARG A 43 -10.33 -6.52 -10.36
N THR A 44 -10.52 -7.83 -10.46
CA THR A 44 -9.53 -8.76 -9.91
C THR A 44 -8.26 -8.71 -10.77
N HIS A 45 -7.14 -9.23 -10.25
CA HIS A 45 -5.90 -9.31 -11.02
C HIS A 45 -6.01 -10.17 -12.28
N LEU A 46 -7.08 -10.98 -12.37
CA LEU A 46 -7.38 -11.81 -13.52
C LEU A 46 -8.09 -11.02 -14.63
N ASP A 47 -8.67 -9.86 -14.29
CA ASP A 47 -9.58 -9.10 -15.17
C ASP A 47 -9.00 -7.76 -15.67
N ALA A 48 -7.78 -7.39 -15.27
CA ALA A 48 -7.19 -6.08 -15.55
C ALA A 48 -5.78 -6.19 -16.16
N PRO A 49 -5.54 -5.61 -17.35
CA PRO A 49 -4.19 -5.41 -17.89
C PRO A 49 -3.39 -4.33 -17.12
N GLU A 50 -4.11 -3.38 -16.50
CA GLU A 50 -3.52 -2.22 -15.86
C GLU A 50 -3.01 -2.52 -14.44
N PRO A 51 -1.85 -1.97 -14.06
CA PRO A 51 -1.29 -2.17 -12.73
C PRO A 51 -2.23 -1.56 -11.68
N HIS A 52 -2.62 -2.37 -10.69
CA HIS A 52 -3.56 -2.06 -9.60
C HIS A 52 -3.19 -0.87 -8.69
N ARG A 53 -2.12 -0.14 -9.03
CA ARG A 53 -1.59 1.01 -8.31
C ARG A 53 -2.57 2.19 -8.30
N GLU A 54 -3.19 2.50 -9.43
CA GLU A 54 -4.12 3.64 -9.57
C GLU A 54 -5.39 3.42 -8.75
N GLN A 55 -5.97 2.22 -8.84
CA GLN A 55 -7.15 1.82 -8.06
C GLN A 55 -6.85 1.89 -6.56
N LYS A 56 -5.66 1.41 -6.16
CA LYS A 56 -5.21 1.54 -4.77
C LYS A 56 -5.05 3.00 -4.35
N LEU A 57 -4.48 3.86 -5.18
CA LEU A 57 -4.33 5.31 -4.90
C LEU A 57 -5.69 5.98 -4.67
N ASP A 58 -6.64 5.79 -5.58
CA ASP A 58 -8.00 6.31 -5.44
C ASP A 58 -8.64 5.84 -4.13
N ARG A 59 -8.43 4.57 -3.76
CA ARG A 59 -8.94 4.02 -2.50
C ARG A 59 -8.27 4.59 -1.26
N VAL A 60 -6.96 4.89 -1.30
CA VAL A 60 -6.28 5.60 -0.20
C VAL A 60 -6.88 6.98 0.03
N GLY A 61 -7.34 7.63 -1.03
CA GLY A 61 -8.13 8.86 -0.92
C GLY A 61 -9.48 8.66 -0.22
N LYS A 62 -10.01 7.43 -0.18
CA LYS A 62 -11.33 7.08 0.34
C LYS A 62 -11.30 6.40 1.73
N HIS A 63 -10.21 5.75 2.12
CA HIS A 63 -10.11 4.96 3.36
C HIS A 63 -8.73 5.03 4.04
N ARG A 64 -8.70 4.80 5.37
CA ARG A 64 -7.49 4.82 6.24
C ARG A 64 -6.84 3.42 6.38
N TRP A 65 -5.52 3.35 6.68
CA TRP A 65 -4.67 2.24 7.28
C TRP A 65 -3.49 1.57 6.47
N VAL A 66 -2.20 1.83 6.82
CA VAL A 66 -0.92 1.20 6.34
C VAL A 66 0.23 1.34 7.34
N VAL A 67 1.04 0.29 7.48
CA VAL A 67 2.30 0.28 8.24
C VAL A 67 3.43 1.01 7.48
N VAL A 68 4.11 1.96 8.14
CA VAL A 68 5.18 2.79 7.55
C VAL A 68 6.47 2.64 8.37
N ARG A 69 7.64 2.76 7.73
CA ARG A 69 8.95 2.75 8.40
C ARG A 69 9.46 4.17 8.61
N ASP A 70 9.83 4.54 9.83
CA ASP A 70 10.69 5.69 10.09
C ASP A 70 12.15 5.23 10.04
N VAL A 71 12.98 5.92 9.25
CA VAL A 71 14.43 5.68 9.18
C VAL A 71 15.10 6.85 9.88
N ALA A 72 15.80 6.60 10.98
CA ALA A 72 16.65 7.61 11.59
C ALA A 72 17.75 8.03 10.59
N PRO A 73 18.11 9.33 10.52
CA PRO A 73 19.25 9.75 9.70
C PRO A 73 20.54 9.12 10.23
N ALA A 74 21.47 8.84 9.30
CA ALA A 74 22.77 8.23 9.56
C ALA A 74 23.65 9.06 10.49
#